data_AF-A0A968UHP8-F1
#
_entry.id   AF-A0A968UHP8-F1
#
_cell.length_a   1.000
_cell.length_b   1.000
_cell.length_c   1.000
_cell.angle_alpha   90.00
_cell.angle_beta   90.00
_cell.angle_gamma   90.00
#
_symmetry.space_group_name_H-M   'P 1'
#
loop_
_entity.id
_entity.type
_entity.pdbx_description
1 polymer ?
#
loop_
_entity_poly.entity_id
_entity_poly.type
_entity_poly.pdbx_seq_one_letter_code
_entity_poly.pdbx_strand_id
1 'polypeptide(L)'
;MKNLPIIRGQQVCIGPMPDTAEFYEAYTSWLNSERVRFGIGDDADYSTAEVAEMLNAWRDDPDNLTFCVYDSISDQPIGDVCIRYGLRNMTMTARKPRIMIGKKFRAGKRL
;
A
#
# COMPACT_ATOMS: atom_id res chain seq x y z
N MET A 1 -8.98 -8.17 15.66
CA MET A 1 -9.25 -7.43 14.41
C MET A 1 -9.54 -5.97 14.71
N LYS A 2 -8.77 -5.06 14.09
CA LYS A 2 -9.02 -3.62 14.20
C LYS A 2 -10.30 -3.26 13.44
N ASN A 3 -11.19 -2.50 14.05
CA ASN A 3 -12.35 -1.95 13.34
C ASN A 3 -11.90 -0.69 12.59
N LEU A 4 -11.35 -0.88 11.38
CA LEU A 4 -10.88 0.22 10.55
C LEU A 4 -12.07 0.96 9.91
N PRO A 5 -12.10 2.29 9.93
CA PRO A 5 -13.16 3.04 9.26
C PRO A 5 -13.09 2.84 7.75
N ILE A 6 -14.25 2.93 7.10
CA ILE A 6 -14.35 3.01 5.64
C ILE A 6 -14.46 4.49 5.25
N ILE A 7 -13.55 4.95 4.39
CA ILE A 7 -13.56 6.30 3.83
C ILE A 7 -14.05 6.20 2.39
N ARG A 8 -15.16 6.87 2.06
CA ARG A 8 -15.76 6.83 0.72
C ARG A 8 -15.47 8.14 -0.02
N GLY A 9 -14.80 8.03 -1.15
CA GLY A 9 -14.64 9.09 -2.12
C GLY A 9 -15.45 8.83 -3.39
N GLN A 10 -15.42 9.78 -4.32
CA GLN A 10 -16.16 9.68 -5.59
C GLN A 10 -15.57 8.64 -6.56
N GLN A 11 -14.25 8.42 -6.51
CA GLN A 11 -13.54 7.50 -7.41
C GLN A 11 -12.96 6.29 -6.68
N VAL A 12 -12.73 6.41 -5.37
CA VAL A 12 -12.11 5.36 -4.56
C VAL A 12 -12.77 5.24 -3.21
N CYS A 13 -12.78 4.02 -2.67
CA CYS A 13 -13.05 3.74 -1.26
C CYS A 13 -11.76 3.27 -0.59
N ILE A 14 -11.55 3.62 0.67
CA ILE A 14 -10.44 3.13 1.48
C ILE A 14 -11.04 2.36 2.64
N GLY A 15 -10.62 1.10 2.82
CA GLY A 15 -11.22 0.19 3.78
C GLY A 15 -10.25 -0.87 4.30
N PRO A 16 -10.72 -1.81 5.14
CA PRO A 16 -9.90 -2.91 5.64
C PRO A 16 -9.40 -3.79 4.50
N MET A 17 -8.19 -4.32 4.60
CA MET A 17 -7.66 -5.27 3.60
C MET A 17 -8.47 -6.58 3.63
N PRO A 18 -8.97 -7.10 2.49
CA PRO A 18 -9.68 -8.36 2.44
C PRO A 18 -8.79 -9.51 2.92
N ASP A 19 -9.30 -10.37 3.79
CA ASP A 19 -8.63 -11.61 4.20
C ASP A 19 -9.17 -12.77 3.34
N THR A 20 -8.78 -12.77 2.06
CA THR A 20 -9.20 -13.80 1.09
C THR A 20 -8.05 -14.23 0.20
N ALA A 21 -8.12 -15.46 -0.31
CA ALA A 21 -7.09 -16.01 -1.19
C ALA A 21 -6.95 -15.20 -2.49
N GLU A 22 -8.07 -14.74 -3.04
CA GLU A 22 -8.10 -13.95 -4.28
C GLU A 22 -7.36 -12.62 -4.10
N PHE A 23 -7.50 -11.99 -2.93
CA PHE A 23 -6.77 -10.76 -2.63
C PHE A 23 -5.27 -11.02 -2.48
N TYR A 24 -4.88 -12.14 -1.86
CA TYR A 24 -3.47 -12.52 -1.75
C TYR A 24 -2.83 -12.75 -3.11
N GLU A 25 -3.50 -13.47 -4.01
CA GLU A 25 -3.02 -13.69 -5.37
C GLU A 25 -2.89 -12.37 -6.15
N ALA A 26 -3.90 -11.49 -6.04
CA ALA A 26 -3.85 -10.17 -6.66
C ALA A 26 -2.68 -9.32 -6.12
N TYR A 27 -2.49 -9.30 -4.81
CA TYR A 27 -1.41 -8.54 -4.16
C TYR A 27 -0.02 -9.09 -4.52
N THR A 28 0.13 -10.41 -4.57
CA THR A 28 1.36 -11.07 -5.07
C THR A 28 1.66 -10.66 -6.51
N SER A 29 0.65 -10.67 -7.39
CA SER A 29 0.81 -10.19 -8.77
C SER A 29 1.28 -8.74 -8.83
N TRP A 30 0.80 -7.88 -7.93
CA TRP A 30 1.25 -6.49 -7.85
C TRP A 30 2.70 -6.37 -7.41
N LEU A 31 3.08 -7.01 -6.29
CA LEU A 31 4.45 -6.96 -5.77
C LEU A 31 5.48 -7.50 -6.76
N ASN A 32 5.11 -8.54 -7.51
CA ASN A 32 6.00 -9.12 -8.51
C ASN A 32 5.99 -8.38 -9.85
N SER A 33 5.13 -7.37 -10.02
CA SER A 33 5.14 -6.54 -11.21
C SER A 33 6.35 -5.61 -11.23
N GLU A 34 7.01 -5.50 -12.39
CA GLU A 34 8.18 -4.64 -12.59
C GLU A 34 7.93 -3.18 -12.14
N ARG A 35 6.71 -2.68 -12.40
CA ARG A 35 6.30 -1.32 -12.03
C ARG A 35 6.35 -1.10 -10.52
N VAL A 36 5.89 -2.06 -9.73
CA VAL A 36 5.88 -1.96 -8.27
C VAL A 36 7.29 -2.17 -7.73
N ARG A 37 7.98 -3.24 -8.16
CA ARG A 37 9.39 -3.52 -7.78
C ARG A 37 10.29 -2.29 -7.94
N PHE A 38 10.24 -1.66 -9.12
CA PHE A 38 11.01 -0.43 -9.38
C PHE A 38 10.58 0.74 -8.48
N GLY A 39 9.28 0.83 -8.17
CA GLY A 39 8.73 1.89 -7.34
C GLY A 39 9.12 1.80 -5.87
N ILE A 40 9.21 0.58 -5.32
CA ILE A 40 9.56 0.33 -3.92
C ILE A 40 11.05 0.01 -3.72
N GLY A 41 11.79 -0.29 -4.80
CA GLY A 41 13.21 -0.64 -4.75
C GLY A 41 13.44 -2.05 -4.21
N ASP A 42 12.51 -2.96 -4.49
CA ASP A 42 12.52 -4.34 -4.02
C ASP A 42 12.51 -5.29 -5.22
N ASP A 43 13.52 -6.15 -5.29
CA ASP A 43 13.70 -7.12 -6.36
C ASP A 43 13.27 -8.55 -5.94
N ALA A 44 12.64 -8.69 -4.77
CA ALA A 44 12.17 -9.98 -4.27
C ALA A 44 11.05 -10.57 -5.14
N ASP A 45 11.07 -11.90 -5.25
CA ASP A 45 10.01 -12.69 -5.85
C ASP A 45 9.18 -13.33 -4.75
N TYR A 46 7.98 -12.80 -4.54
CA TYR A 46 7.11 -13.18 -3.46
C TYR A 46 6.19 -14.34 -3.86
N SER A 47 6.11 -15.36 -3.02
CA SER A 47 5.05 -16.37 -3.08
C SER A 47 3.76 -15.84 -2.45
N THR A 48 2.62 -16.43 -2.83
CA THR A 48 1.31 -16.10 -2.21
C THR A 48 1.29 -16.35 -0.71
N ALA A 49 2.02 -17.37 -0.22
CA ALA A 49 2.12 -17.67 1.20
C ALA A 49 2.84 -16.57 1.98
N GLU A 50 3.98 -16.09 1.48
CA GLU A 50 4.73 -14.98 2.10
C GLU A 50 3.89 -13.69 2.12
N VAL A 51 3.14 -13.42 1.04
CA VAL A 51 2.24 -12.27 0.97
C VAL A 51 1.10 -12.39 1.99
N ALA A 52 0.51 -13.57 2.15
CA ALA A 52 -0.53 -13.80 3.15
C ALA A 52 0.01 -13.56 4.58
N GLU A 53 1.18 -14.11 4.91
CA GLU A 53 1.84 -13.88 6.21
C GLU A 53 2.13 -12.40 6.46
N MET A 54 2.67 -11.71 5.45
CA MET A 54 2.97 -10.28 5.53
C MET A 54 1.71 -9.43 5.74
N LEU A 55 0.65 -9.66 4.96
CA LEU A 55 -0.60 -8.91 5.07
C LEU A 55 -1.30 -9.18 6.42
N ASN A 56 -1.22 -10.40 6.93
CA ASN A 56 -1.71 -10.73 8.28
C ASN A 56 -0.95 -9.94 9.35
N ALA A 57 0.38 -9.90 9.28
CA ALA A 57 1.18 -9.10 10.21
C ALA A 57 0.79 -7.61 10.16
N TRP A 58 0.54 -7.05 8.97
CA TRP A 58 0.12 -5.65 8.82
C TRP A 58 -1.29 -5.39 9.35
N ARG A 59 -2.24 -6.32 9.17
CA ARG A 59 -3.60 -6.18 9.74
C ARG A 59 -3.55 -6.04 11.27
N ASP A 60 -2.63 -6.75 11.91
CA ASP A 60 -2.50 -6.77 13.37
C ASP A 60 -1.55 -5.71 13.94
N ASP A 61 -0.72 -5.04 13.13
CA ASP A 61 0.29 -4.06 13.57
C ASP A 61 -0.32 -2.76 14.16
N PRO A 62 -0.31 -2.52 15.48
CA PRO A 62 -0.99 -1.38 16.09
C PRO A 62 -0.40 -0.01 15.69
N ASP A 63 0.85 0.05 15.23
CA ASP A 63 1.56 1.29 14.91
C ASP A 63 1.42 1.68 13.42
N ASN A 64 1.11 0.70 12.58
CA ASN A 64 0.90 0.87 11.15
C ASN A 64 -0.53 0.47 10.74
N LEU A 65 -1.33 1.46 10.36
CA LEU A 65 -2.68 1.24 9.85
C LEU A 65 -2.64 1.11 8.32
N THR A 66 -2.57 -0.12 7.83
CA THR A 66 -2.62 -0.42 6.40
C THR A 66 -4.06 -0.70 5.95
N PHE A 67 -4.49 0.02 4.91
CA PHE A 67 -5.82 -0.06 4.31
C PHE A 67 -5.69 -0.52 2.85
N CYS A 68 -6.73 -1.19 2.35
CA CYS A 68 -6.88 -1.40 0.92
C CYS A 68 -7.62 -0.22 0.28
N VAL A 69 -7.18 0.16 -0.92
CA VAL A 69 -7.85 1.13 -1.79
C VAL A 69 -8.63 0.37 -2.84
N TYR A 70 -9.90 0.70 -2.98
CA TYR A 70 -10.84 0.10 -3.93
C TYR A 70 -11.27 1.13 -4.95
N ASP A 71 -11.46 0.70 -6.18
CA ASP A 71 -12.19 1.48 -7.19
C ASP A 71 -13.67 1.57 -6.78
N SER A 72 -14.23 2.77 -6.72
CA SER A 72 -15.58 2.97 -6.16
C SER A 72 -16.71 2.46 -7.06
N ILE A 73 -16.44 2.11 -8.32
CA ILE A 73 -17.44 1.63 -9.28
C ILE A 73 -17.44 0.10 -9.31
N SER A 74 -16.26 -0.50 -9.42
CA SER A 74 -16.08 -1.94 -9.58
C SER A 74 -15.89 -2.69 -8.27
N ASP A 75 -15.65 -1.97 -7.16
CA ASP A 75 -15.30 -2.51 -5.84
C ASP A 75 -14.05 -3.42 -5.86
N GLN A 76 -13.25 -3.33 -6.93
CA GLN A 76 -12.02 -4.08 -7.06
C GLN A 76 -10.91 -3.38 -6.28
N PRO A 77 -10.04 -4.15 -5.60
CA PRO A 77 -8.89 -3.59 -4.92
C PRO A 77 -7.89 -3.12 -5.99
N ILE A 78 -7.34 -1.92 -5.82
CA ILE A 78 -6.46 -1.26 -6.79
C ILE A 78 -5.12 -0.79 -6.16
N GLY A 79 -4.95 -1.04 -4.86
CA GLY A 79 -3.71 -0.77 -4.15
C GLY A 79 -3.92 -0.73 -2.63
N ASP A 80 -2.94 -0.21 -1.92
CA ASP A 80 -2.98 -0.02 -0.47
C ASP A 80 -2.47 1.37 -0.06
N VAL A 81 -2.81 1.76 1.17
CA VAL A 81 -2.27 2.95 1.81
C VAL A 81 -1.98 2.64 3.28
N CYS A 82 -0.79 2.99 3.74
CA CYS A 82 -0.38 2.82 5.13
C CYS A 82 -0.27 4.17 5.84
N ILE A 83 -0.98 4.32 6.96
CA ILE A 83 -0.90 5.45 7.88
C ILE A 83 -0.07 5.01 9.08
N ARG A 84 1.07 5.65 9.31
CA ARG A 84 1.99 5.31 10.41
C ARG A 84 1.95 6.37 11.51
N TYR A 85 1.89 5.93 12.76
CA TYR A 85 2.05 6.82 13.90
C TYR A 85 3.56 7.06 14.18
N GLY A 86 4.00 8.32 14.19
CA GLY A 86 5.31 8.69 14.73
C GLY A 86 6.49 8.83 13.75
N LEU A 87 6.56 9.96 13.04
CA LEU A 87 7.84 10.57 12.62
C LEU A 87 8.33 11.60 13.68
N ARG A 88 8.09 11.35 14.97
CA ARG A 88 8.62 12.19 16.05
C ARG A 88 10.00 11.67 16.45
N ASN A 89 10.97 11.81 15.56
CA ASN A 89 12.42 11.88 15.83
C ASN A 89 13.26 12.12 14.56
N MET A 90 12.70 12.71 13.51
CA MET A 90 13.54 13.39 12.51
C MET A 90 13.76 14.82 12.98
N THR A 91 15.02 15.13 13.30
CA THR A 91 15.52 16.48 13.55
C THR A 91 14.89 17.47 12.57
N MET A 92 14.36 18.57 13.12
CA MET A 92 13.62 19.63 12.42
C MET A 92 14.51 20.47 11.48
N THR A 93 15.15 19.85 10.48
CA THR A 93 15.89 20.57 9.44
C THR A 93 15.49 20.22 8.01
N ALA A 94 14.53 19.33 7.77
CA ALA A 94 14.13 19.03 6.38
C ALA A 94 12.62 18.79 6.16
N ARG A 95 11.96 19.86 5.71
CA ARG A 95 10.92 19.96 4.65
C ARG A 95 9.65 19.08 4.73
N LYS A 96 8.54 19.76 5.10
CA LYS A 96 7.10 19.57 4.77
C LYS A 96 6.48 18.16 4.95
N PRO A 97 5.25 18.05 5.47
CA PRO A 97 4.52 16.78 5.49
C PRO A 97 4.45 16.22 4.06
N ARG A 98 5.03 15.03 3.86
CA ARG A 98 4.97 14.32 2.59
C ARG A 98 3.83 13.33 2.64
N ILE A 99 2.70 13.69 2.06
CA ILE A 99 1.83 12.67 1.46
C ILE A 99 2.60 12.19 0.22
N MET A 100 3.16 10.99 0.25
CA MET A 100 3.76 10.38 -0.93
C MET A 100 2.67 9.75 -1.79
N ILE A 101 1.93 10.56 -2.54
CA ILE A 101 1.24 10.09 -3.75
C ILE A 101 2.28 10.16 -4.88
N GLY A 102 2.47 9.05 -5.60
CA GLY A 102 3.51 8.82 -6.60
C GLY A 102 4.04 10.07 -7.31
N LYS A 103 5.23 10.52 -6.92
CA LYS A 103 6.00 11.56 -7.61
C LYS A 103 7.48 11.17 -7.71
N LYS A 104 7.74 10.02 -8.33
CA LYS A 104 9.02 9.75 -9.01
C LYS A 104 8.81 8.87 -10.26
N PHE A 105 7.87 9.26 -11.12
CA PHE A 105 8.14 9.07 -12.56
C PHE A 105 9.26 10.04 -12.90
N ARG A 106 10.51 9.58 -12.88
CA ARG A 106 11.57 10.31 -13.57
C ARG A 106 11.20 10.29 -15.04
N ALA A 107 10.98 11.48 -15.58
CA ALA A 107 10.92 11.74 -17.00
C ALA A 107 12.00 10.94 -17.72
N GLY A 108 11.63 10.34 -18.85
CA GLY A 108 12.58 9.72 -19.76
C GLY A 108 13.75 10.67 -19.98
N LYS A 109 14.97 10.14 -19.86
CA LYS A 109 16.10 10.77 -20.53
C LYS A 109 15.80 10.66 -22.01
N ARG A 110 15.52 11.80 -22.64
CA ARG A 110 15.89 12.00 -24.04
C ARG A 110 17.41 11.84 -24.12
N LEU A 111 17.85 10.73 -24.69
CA LEU A 111 18.93 10.64 -25.67
C LEU A 111 18.49 9.62 -26.71
#